data_AF-A0A1I2Q2W8-F1
#
_entry.id   AF-A0A1I2Q2W8-F1
#
_cell.length_a   1.000
_cell.length_b   1.000
_cell.length_c   1.000
_cell.angle_alpha   90.00
_cell.angle_beta   90.00
_cell.angle_gamma   90.00
#
_symmetry.space_group_name_H-M   'P 1'
#
loop_
_entity.id
_entity.type
_entity.pdbx_description
1 polymer ?
#
loop_
_entity_poly.entity_id
_entity_poly.type
_entity_poly.pdbx_seq_one_letter_code
_entity_poly.pdbx_strand_id
1 'polypeptide(L)'
;MEKFILESGKALARLRTVINDFIEDKIEGNVTNVILFILAFFVVFVTSFSLIFGIQTLIYGYVYFLIIFLILAIILIWLAIFYESDKHLETDRHNFKVQPIDKYRIRFEYINIDKDSKEQFFRLLKGRKVQEKINFTVGNKSGDSANHRILFVLFDELLVGGIQDFSGERKRDFFQLLMNSFLMNNEPLKENTLKTSFSAWKNDQEKINSRNQRKFIRQMLNKE
;
A
#
# COMPACT_ATOMS: atom_id res chain seq x y z
N MET A 1 16.12 11.03 -29.71
CA MET A 1 14.97 11.58 -28.95
C MET A 1 14.30 10.53 -28.07
N GLU A 2 13.88 9.38 -28.59
CA GLU A 2 13.23 8.31 -27.79
C GLU A 2 14.05 7.85 -26.58
N LYS A 3 15.36 7.65 -26.74
CA LYS A 3 16.24 7.25 -25.63
C LYS A 3 16.31 8.30 -24.52
N PHE A 4 16.25 9.59 -24.87
CA PHE A 4 16.23 10.68 -23.90
C PHE A 4 14.88 10.78 -23.18
N ILE A 5 13.77 10.56 -23.90
CA ILE A 5 12.42 10.51 -23.31
C ILE A 5 12.30 9.32 -22.36
N LEU A 6 12.85 8.15 -22.71
CA LEU A 6 12.83 6.95 -21.87
C LEU A 6 13.70 7.11 -20.61
N GLU A 7 14.91 7.65 -20.75
CA GLU A 7 15.81 7.94 -19.62
C GLU A 7 15.21 9.01 -18.69
N SER A 8 14.64 10.07 -19.27
CA SER A 8 13.95 11.11 -18.51
C SER A 8 12.71 10.57 -17.79
N GLY A 9 11.95 9.69 -18.46
CA GLY A 9 10.80 9.02 -17.87
C GLY A 9 11.17 8.09 -16.71
N LYS A 10 12.28 7.36 -16.82
CA LYS A 10 12.82 6.53 -15.72
C LYS A 10 13.34 7.38 -14.56
N ALA A 11 14.02 8.49 -14.85
CA ALA A 11 14.49 9.42 -13.84
C ALA A 11 13.31 10.07 -13.08
N LEU A 12 12.28 10.49 -13.80
CA LEU A 12 11.01 11.00 -13.24
C LEU A 12 10.30 9.93 -12.40
N ALA A 13 10.25 8.69 -12.88
CA ALA A 13 9.62 7.59 -12.14
C ALA A 13 10.34 7.31 -10.81
N ARG A 14 11.69 7.31 -10.79
CA ARG A 14 12.48 7.14 -9.56
C ARG A 14 12.35 8.33 -8.61
N LEU A 15 12.38 9.56 -9.15
CA LEU A 15 12.11 10.76 -8.37
C LEU A 15 10.73 10.71 -7.73
N ARG A 16 9.72 10.25 -8.48
CA ARG A 16 8.36 10.05 -7.96
C ARG A 16 8.31 9.03 -6.84
N THR A 17 9.01 7.89 -6.95
CA THR A 17 9.02 6.87 -5.87
C THR A 17 9.63 7.44 -4.61
N VAL A 18 10.79 8.09 -4.72
CA VAL A 18 11.49 8.69 -3.57
C VAL A 18 10.68 9.82 -2.93
N ILE A 19 10.03 10.66 -3.75
CA ILE A 19 9.16 11.74 -3.25
C ILE A 19 7.93 11.16 -2.56
N ASN A 20 7.28 10.15 -3.15
CA ASN A 20 6.12 9.50 -2.54
C ASN A 20 6.48 8.79 -1.23
N ASP A 21 7.59 8.05 -1.19
CA ASP A 21 8.05 7.37 0.02
C ASP A 21 8.40 8.39 1.11
N PHE A 22 9.04 9.51 0.74
CA PHE A 22 9.32 10.59 1.68
C PHE A 22 8.04 11.27 2.21
N ILE A 23 7.08 11.56 1.34
CA ILE A 23 5.80 12.14 1.74
C ILE A 23 5.04 11.15 2.64
N GLU A 24 4.95 9.88 2.25
CA GLU A 24 4.18 8.87 2.98
C GLU A 24 4.81 8.54 4.35
N ASP A 25 6.15 8.40 4.45
CA ASP A 25 6.83 8.06 5.71
C ASP A 25 7.02 9.25 6.67
N LYS A 26 7.29 10.46 6.16
CA LYS A 26 7.64 11.63 7.00
C LYS A 26 6.48 12.61 7.20
N ILE A 27 5.62 12.75 6.20
CA ILE A 27 4.61 13.81 6.13
C ILE A 27 3.20 13.24 6.40
N GLU A 28 2.87 12.06 5.86
CA GLU A 28 1.51 11.51 5.85
C GLU A 28 1.06 10.81 7.15
N GLY A 29 1.87 10.85 8.20
CA GLY A 29 1.52 10.35 9.54
C GLY A 29 0.97 11.40 10.50
N ASN A 30 1.15 12.70 10.22
CA ASN A 30 0.76 13.79 11.14
C ASN A 30 0.43 15.07 10.35
N VAL A 31 -0.82 15.54 10.45
CA VAL A 31 -1.32 16.77 9.82
C VAL A 31 -0.41 17.99 10.10
N THR A 32 0.23 18.01 11.27
CA THR A 32 1.17 19.06 11.66
C THR A 32 2.42 19.09 10.77
N ASN A 33 2.95 17.92 10.38
CA ASN A 33 4.12 17.83 9.52
C ASN A 33 3.82 18.27 8.09
N VAL A 34 2.61 17.99 7.60
CA VAL A 34 2.11 18.50 6.32
C VAL A 34 2.08 20.03 6.33
N ILE A 35 1.49 20.61 7.38
CA ILE A 35 1.39 22.07 7.53
C ILE A 35 2.79 22.70 7.59
N LEU A 36 3.71 22.14 8.39
CA LEU A 36 5.09 22.62 8.51
C LEU A 36 5.86 22.51 7.19
N PHE A 37 5.67 21.43 6.43
CA PHE A 37 6.30 21.25 5.12
C PHE A 37 5.82 22.29 4.11
N ILE A 38 4.51 22.54 4.05
CA ILE A 38 3.92 23.59 3.17
C ILE A 38 4.45 24.97 3.57
N LEU A 39 4.51 25.28 4.87
CA LEU A 39 5.07 26.54 5.38
C LEU A 39 6.54 26.72 5.02
N ALA A 40 7.37 25.68 5.21
CA ALA A 40 8.78 25.73 4.87
C ALA A 40 9.00 25.96 3.37
N PHE A 41 8.24 25.24 2.53
CA PHE A 41 8.28 25.41 1.08
C PHE A 41 7.89 26.85 0.68
N PHE A 42 6.85 27.40 1.31
CA PHE A 42 6.42 28.78 1.06
C PHE A 42 7.51 29.80 1.40
N VAL A 43 8.16 29.65 2.57
CA VAL A 43 9.24 30.55 3.00
C VAL A 43 10.44 30.47 2.05
N VAL A 44 10.87 29.28 1.66
CA VAL A 44 11.97 29.10 0.69
C VAL A 44 11.60 29.73 -0.65
N PHE A 45 10.38 29.52 -1.13
CA PHE A 45 9.93 30.06 -2.40
C PHE A 45 9.90 31.61 -2.41
N VAL A 46 9.34 32.22 -1.36
CA VAL A 46 9.25 33.67 -1.20
C VAL A 46 10.64 34.31 -1.09
N THR A 47 11.55 33.69 -0.34
CA THR A 47 12.92 34.18 -0.16
C THR A 47 13.73 34.04 -1.45
N SER A 48 13.66 32.90 -2.16
CA SER A 48 14.28 32.72 -3.47
C SER A 48 13.78 33.74 -4.50
N PHE A 49 12.47 33.99 -4.56
CA PHE A 49 11.90 34.98 -5.47
C PHE A 49 12.39 36.39 -5.14
N SER A 50 12.40 36.76 -3.86
CA SER A 50 12.84 38.09 -3.41
C SER A 50 14.31 38.36 -3.76
N LEU A 51 15.16 37.33 -3.67
CA LEU A 51 16.58 37.40 -4.04
C LEU A 51 16.79 37.61 -5.56
N ILE A 52 16.02 36.91 -6.40
CA ILE A 52 16.15 37.00 -7.86
C ILE A 52 15.72 38.37 -8.39
N PHE A 53 14.64 38.92 -7.84
CA PHE A 53 14.03 40.17 -8.34
C PHE A 53 14.43 41.42 -7.54
N GLY A 54 15.31 41.29 -6.56
CA GLY A 54 15.85 42.43 -5.80
C GLY A 54 14.80 43.19 -4.98
N ILE A 55 13.74 42.51 -4.55
CA ILE A 55 12.66 43.14 -3.79
C ILE A 55 13.12 43.32 -2.34
N GLN A 56 13.45 44.56 -1.96
CA GLN A 56 14.03 44.87 -0.65
C GLN A 56 13.02 44.81 0.50
N THR A 57 11.74 45.07 0.24
CA THR A 57 10.69 45.03 1.28
C THR A 57 9.35 44.54 0.73
N LEU A 58 8.61 43.83 1.59
CA LEU A 58 7.30 43.23 1.28
C LEU A 58 6.26 44.27 0.82
N ILE A 59 6.37 45.51 1.31
CA ILE A 59 5.41 46.59 1.05
C ILE A 59 5.45 47.04 -0.42
N TYR A 60 6.65 47.22 -1.00
CA TYR A 60 6.76 47.61 -2.42
C TYR A 60 6.47 46.44 -3.38
N GLY A 61 6.66 45.20 -2.91
CA GLY A 61 6.44 44.00 -3.71
C GLY A 61 5.05 43.38 -3.58
N TYR A 62 4.11 44.01 -2.85
CA TYR A 62 2.89 43.32 -2.40
C TYR A 62 2.05 42.73 -3.54
N VAL A 63 1.97 43.43 -4.69
CA VAL A 63 1.26 42.95 -5.89
C VAL A 63 1.92 41.68 -6.45
N TYR A 64 3.25 41.64 -6.52
CA TYR A 64 4.00 40.48 -6.98
C TYR A 64 3.81 39.29 -6.02
N PHE A 65 3.87 39.53 -4.71
CA PHE A 65 3.64 38.48 -3.71
C PHE A 65 2.20 37.94 -3.77
N LEU A 66 1.21 38.79 -4.04
CA LEU A 66 -0.19 38.37 -4.18
C LEU A 66 -0.39 37.49 -5.42
N ILE A 67 0.22 37.85 -6.55
CA ILE A 67 0.21 37.03 -7.77
C ILE A 67 0.90 35.67 -7.53
N ILE A 68 2.04 35.68 -6.85
CA ILE A 68 2.78 34.45 -6.50
C ILE A 68 1.96 33.56 -5.57
N PHE A 69 1.31 34.14 -4.57
CA PHE A 69 0.45 33.41 -3.66
C PHE A 69 -0.70 32.73 -4.40
N LEU A 70 -1.31 33.43 -5.37
CA LEU A 70 -2.31 32.87 -6.26
C LEU A 70 -1.76 31.71 -7.10
N ILE A 71 -0.57 31.88 -7.69
CA ILE A 71 0.08 30.81 -8.47
C ILE A 71 0.34 29.59 -7.58
N LEU A 72 0.86 29.78 -6.38
CA LEU A 72 1.11 28.69 -5.45
C LEU A 72 -0.19 28.02 -5.00
N ALA A 73 -1.25 28.78 -4.71
CA ALA A 73 -2.55 28.23 -4.38
C ALA A 73 -3.10 27.38 -5.54
N ILE A 74 -2.94 27.83 -6.79
CA ILE A 74 -3.31 27.06 -7.97
C ILE A 74 -2.46 25.79 -8.08
N ILE A 75 -1.14 25.85 -7.85
CA ILE A 75 -0.26 24.67 -7.86
C ILE A 75 -0.66 23.68 -6.75
N LEU A 76 -0.99 24.15 -5.55
CA LEU A 76 -1.42 23.32 -4.44
C LEU A 76 -2.79 22.69 -4.70
N ILE A 77 -3.74 23.44 -5.24
CA ILE A 77 -5.04 22.91 -5.68
C ILE A 77 -4.83 21.89 -6.79
N TRP A 78 -3.95 22.16 -7.75
CA TRP A 78 -3.64 21.23 -8.82
C TRP A 78 -2.95 19.96 -8.30
N LEU A 79 -2.02 20.07 -7.35
CA LEU A 79 -1.40 18.93 -6.67
C LEU A 79 -2.41 18.14 -5.84
N ALA A 80 -3.32 18.81 -5.13
CA ALA A 80 -4.38 18.17 -4.36
C ALA A 80 -5.37 17.44 -5.27
N ILE A 81 -5.80 18.08 -6.36
CA ILE A 81 -6.64 17.46 -7.39
C ILE A 81 -5.89 16.32 -8.06
N PHE A 82 -4.60 16.47 -8.38
CA PHE A 82 -3.80 15.42 -9.00
C PHE A 82 -3.62 14.23 -8.05
N TYR A 83 -3.37 14.48 -6.76
CA TYR A 83 -3.26 13.45 -5.72
C TYR A 83 -4.58 12.71 -5.47
N GLU A 84 -5.67 13.46 -5.34
CA GLU A 84 -7.02 12.91 -5.15
C GLU A 84 -7.54 12.26 -6.44
N SER A 85 -7.14 12.75 -7.62
CA SER A 85 -7.43 12.15 -8.92
C SER A 85 -6.67 10.85 -9.11
N ASP A 86 -5.39 10.75 -8.73
CA ASP A 86 -4.63 9.48 -8.75
C ASP A 86 -5.31 8.45 -7.82
N LYS A 87 -5.78 8.89 -6.65
CA LYS A 87 -6.59 8.07 -5.71
C LYS A 87 -7.92 7.59 -6.32
N HIS A 88 -8.51 8.32 -7.26
CA HIS A 88 -9.75 7.96 -7.96
C HIS A 88 -9.54 7.30 -9.34
N LEU A 89 -8.37 7.45 -9.96
CA LEU A 89 -7.95 6.84 -11.23
C LEU A 89 -7.26 5.48 -11.01
N GLU A 90 -6.95 5.11 -9.77
CA GLU A 90 -6.46 3.80 -9.36
C GLU A 90 -7.52 2.70 -9.64
N THR A 91 -7.57 2.24 -10.89
CA THR A 91 -8.04 0.90 -11.33
C THR A 91 -7.27 -0.25 -10.65
N ASP A 92 -6.31 0.10 -9.79
CA ASP A 92 -5.42 -0.77 -9.03
C ASP A 92 -5.97 -1.15 -7.66
N ARG A 93 -7.22 -0.82 -7.29
CA ARG A 93 -7.80 -1.23 -6.00
C ARG A 93 -8.58 -2.54 -6.07
N HIS A 94 -8.62 -3.25 -4.95
CA HIS A 94 -9.43 -4.45 -4.78
C HIS A 94 -10.68 -4.17 -3.93
N ASN A 95 -11.75 -4.93 -4.15
CA ASN A 95 -13.07 -4.69 -3.53
C ASN A 95 -13.16 -5.08 -2.03
N PHE A 96 -12.06 -5.53 -1.43
CA PHE A 96 -12.02 -5.96 -0.03
C PHE A 96 -11.55 -4.85 0.91
N LYS A 97 -12.27 -4.66 2.02
CA LYS A 97 -11.88 -3.74 3.10
C LYS A 97 -10.98 -4.47 4.09
N VAL A 98 -9.76 -3.98 4.26
CA VAL A 98 -8.78 -4.48 5.23
C VAL A 98 -9.01 -3.77 6.57
N GLN A 99 -8.90 -4.51 7.68
CA GLN A 99 -8.91 -3.95 9.02
C GLN A 99 -7.70 -3.02 9.21
N PRO A 100 -7.84 -1.89 9.92
CA PRO A 100 -6.70 -1.03 10.21
C PRO A 100 -5.69 -1.81 11.06
N ILE A 101 -4.48 -2.00 10.52
CA ILE A 101 -3.37 -2.69 11.18
C ILE A 101 -2.17 -1.75 11.14
N ASP A 102 -1.49 -1.63 12.28
CA ASP A 102 -0.24 -0.88 12.38
C ASP A 102 0.85 -1.64 11.63
N LYS A 103 1.28 -1.08 10.49
CA LYS A 103 2.28 -1.67 9.58
C LYS A 103 3.61 -1.95 10.30
N TYR A 104 3.97 -1.14 11.29
CA TYR A 104 5.22 -1.27 12.04
C TYR A 104 5.17 -2.38 13.09
N ARG A 105 3.99 -2.91 13.38
CA ARG A 105 3.79 -4.00 14.35
C ARG A 105 3.69 -5.37 13.70
N ILE A 106 3.65 -5.45 12.38
CA ILE A 106 3.57 -6.74 11.67
C ILE A 106 4.94 -7.43 11.75
N ARG A 107 4.96 -8.59 12.40
CA ARG A 107 6.16 -9.40 12.58
C ARG A 107 6.34 -10.34 11.39
N PHE A 108 6.97 -9.84 10.33
CA PHE A 108 7.22 -10.62 9.11
C PHE A 108 8.23 -11.76 9.31
N GLU A 109 8.96 -11.76 10.44
CA GLU A 109 9.89 -12.84 10.80
C GLU A 109 9.18 -14.20 10.88
N TYR A 110 7.89 -14.21 11.20
CA TYR A 110 7.10 -15.44 11.31
C TYR A 110 6.77 -16.09 9.96
N ILE A 111 6.80 -15.34 8.86
CA ILE A 111 6.31 -15.83 7.56
C ILE A 111 7.38 -15.85 6.46
N ASN A 112 8.65 -15.61 6.82
CA ASN A 112 9.82 -15.68 5.93
C ASN A 112 9.60 -15.04 4.55
N ILE A 113 9.03 -13.83 4.56
CA ILE A 113 8.77 -13.03 3.36
C ILE A 113 10.01 -12.16 3.07
N ASP A 114 10.46 -12.16 1.81
CA ASP A 114 11.55 -11.33 1.32
C ASP A 114 11.18 -9.84 1.29
N LYS A 115 12.18 -8.96 1.10
CA LYS A 115 11.97 -7.51 1.20
C LYS A 115 10.98 -6.99 0.14
N ASP A 116 11.03 -7.51 -1.08
CA ASP A 116 10.21 -7.04 -2.20
C ASP A 116 8.76 -7.49 -1.99
N SER A 117 8.56 -8.74 -1.57
CA SER A 117 7.25 -9.25 -1.18
C SER A 117 6.63 -8.52 0.02
N LYS A 118 7.42 -7.98 0.96
CA LYS A 118 6.90 -7.14 2.06
C LYS A 118 6.26 -5.86 1.54
N GLU A 119 6.91 -5.19 0.59
CA GLU A 119 6.38 -3.98 -0.02
C GLU A 119 5.05 -4.25 -0.72
N GLN A 120 4.98 -5.32 -1.50
CA GLN A 120 3.74 -5.75 -2.17
C GLN A 120 2.64 -6.11 -1.15
N PHE A 121 3.00 -6.73 -0.03
CA PHE A 121 2.06 -7.02 1.04
C PHE A 121 1.47 -5.76 1.66
N PHE A 122 2.28 -4.72 1.89
CA PHE A 122 1.77 -3.43 2.35
C PHE A 122 0.85 -2.76 1.33
N ARG A 123 1.08 -2.95 0.02
CA ARG A 123 0.16 -2.47 -1.03
C ARG A 123 -1.19 -3.17 -0.93
N LEU A 124 -1.23 -4.48 -0.70
CA LEU A 124 -2.47 -5.23 -0.42
C LEU A 124 -3.19 -4.70 0.84
N LEU A 125 -2.46 -4.44 1.92
CA LEU A 125 -3.08 -3.91 3.14
C LEU A 125 -3.70 -2.53 2.95
N LYS A 126 -3.15 -1.71 2.05
CA LYS A 126 -3.71 -0.42 1.64
C LYS A 126 -4.89 -0.55 0.66
N GLY A 127 -5.28 -1.76 0.28
CA GLY A 127 -6.35 -2.01 -0.68
C GLY A 127 -5.92 -1.95 -2.15
N ARG A 128 -4.62 -1.86 -2.43
CA ARG A 128 -4.04 -1.82 -3.78
C ARG A 128 -3.66 -3.23 -4.26
N LYS A 129 -3.70 -3.49 -5.55
CA LYS A 129 -3.20 -4.74 -6.15
C LYS A 129 -1.68 -4.74 -6.10
N VAL A 130 -1.11 -5.93 -6.06
CA VAL A 130 0.34 -6.08 -6.14
C VAL A 130 0.82 -5.87 -7.58
N GLN A 131 2.04 -5.35 -7.72
CA GLN A 131 2.75 -5.27 -8.99
C GLN A 131 3.51 -6.58 -9.26
N GLU A 132 4.02 -7.19 -8.20
CA GLU A 132 4.73 -8.46 -8.24
C GLU A 132 4.09 -9.44 -7.25
N LYS A 133 4.04 -10.73 -7.62
CA LYS A 133 3.39 -11.73 -6.79
C LYS A 133 4.22 -12.02 -5.55
N ILE A 134 3.54 -12.00 -4.40
CA ILE A 134 4.11 -12.30 -3.10
C ILE A 134 4.33 -13.80 -3.00
N ASN A 135 5.58 -14.21 -2.80
CA ASN A 135 5.86 -15.63 -2.58
C ASN A 135 5.57 -16.01 -1.12
N PHE A 136 4.49 -16.77 -0.92
CA PHE A 136 4.10 -17.27 0.38
C PHE A 136 4.77 -18.62 0.64
N THR A 137 5.76 -18.62 1.54
CA THR A 137 6.62 -19.80 1.84
C THR A 137 6.27 -20.48 3.17
N VAL A 138 5.19 -20.07 3.82
CA VAL A 138 4.78 -20.65 5.10
C VAL A 138 4.32 -22.09 4.90
N GLY A 139 5.19 -23.04 5.22
CA GLY A 139 4.93 -24.47 5.08
C GLY A 139 4.02 -25.04 6.17
N ASN A 140 3.56 -26.28 5.95
CA ASN A 140 3.17 -27.15 7.05
C ASN A 140 4.41 -27.63 7.81
N LYS A 141 4.25 -28.10 9.06
CA LYS A 141 5.31 -28.72 9.87
C LYS A 141 6.07 -29.86 9.15
N SER A 142 5.52 -30.38 8.05
CA SER A 142 6.04 -31.48 7.24
C SER A 142 6.85 -31.07 5.99
N GLY A 143 7.14 -29.78 5.78
CA GLY A 143 8.09 -29.32 4.75
C GLY A 143 7.60 -29.29 3.28
N ASP A 144 6.75 -30.22 2.86
CA ASP A 144 6.54 -30.46 1.41
C ASP A 144 5.25 -29.87 0.77
N SER A 145 4.34 -29.25 1.53
CA SER A 145 3.07 -28.76 0.97
C SER A 145 2.78 -27.28 1.25
N ALA A 146 2.39 -26.58 0.19
CA ALA A 146 1.87 -25.21 0.21
C ALA A 146 0.68 -25.07 1.17
N ASN A 147 0.81 -24.22 2.20
CA ASN A 147 -0.19 -24.10 3.25
C ASN A 147 -1.27 -23.05 2.93
N HIS A 148 -2.13 -23.39 1.97
CA HIS A 148 -3.29 -22.57 1.58
C HIS A 148 -4.18 -22.19 2.78
N ARG A 149 -4.23 -23.03 3.82
CA ARG A 149 -5.04 -22.77 5.03
C ARG A 149 -4.54 -21.56 5.80
N ILE A 150 -3.23 -21.40 5.96
CA ILE A 150 -2.67 -20.25 6.66
C ILE A 150 -2.95 -18.96 5.88
N LEU A 151 -2.90 -19.00 4.55
CA LEU A 151 -3.28 -17.86 3.72
C LEU A 151 -4.76 -17.49 3.92
N PHE A 152 -5.66 -18.46 4.01
CA PHE A 152 -7.08 -18.18 4.32
C PHE A 152 -7.26 -17.59 5.71
N VAL A 153 -6.59 -18.13 6.73
CA VAL A 153 -6.63 -17.58 8.10
C VAL A 153 -6.09 -16.15 8.12
N LEU A 154 -5.03 -15.86 7.37
CA LEU A 154 -4.49 -14.52 7.23
C LEU A 154 -5.56 -13.56 6.70
N PHE A 155 -6.21 -13.87 5.58
CA PHE A 155 -7.26 -13.01 5.03
C PHE A 155 -8.53 -12.95 5.90
N ASP A 156 -8.85 -14.02 6.63
CA ASP A 156 -9.95 -14.01 7.61
C ASP A 156 -9.70 -13.04 8.76
N GLU A 157 -8.45 -12.91 9.21
CA GLU A 157 -8.06 -11.95 10.25
C GLU A 157 -7.79 -10.55 9.69
N LEU A 158 -7.38 -10.43 8.42
CA LEU A 158 -7.10 -9.15 7.77
C LEU A 158 -8.36 -8.43 7.30
N LEU A 159 -9.36 -9.14 6.76
CA LEU A 159 -10.53 -8.50 6.16
C LEU A 159 -11.61 -8.19 7.19
N VAL A 160 -12.33 -7.09 6.97
CA VAL A 160 -13.48 -6.71 7.81
C VAL A 160 -14.60 -7.75 7.63
N GLY A 161 -14.99 -8.40 8.73
CA GLY A 161 -15.98 -9.49 8.73
C GLY A 161 -15.43 -10.85 8.28
N GLY A 162 -14.12 -10.97 8.06
CA GLY A 162 -13.48 -12.21 7.63
C GLY A 162 -13.90 -12.69 6.24
N ILE A 163 -13.56 -13.94 5.93
CA ILE A 163 -13.83 -14.57 4.63
C ILE A 163 -14.75 -15.79 4.74
N GLN A 164 -15.11 -16.22 5.94
CA GLN A 164 -15.90 -17.44 6.17
C GLN A 164 -17.24 -17.44 5.42
N ASP A 165 -17.89 -16.28 5.34
CA ASP A 165 -19.21 -16.13 4.71
C ASP A 165 -19.13 -15.77 3.21
N PHE A 166 -17.94 -15.85 2.60
CA PHE A 166 -17.81 -15.56 1.18
C PHE A 166 -18.49 -16.65 0.33
N SER A 167 -19.49 -16.23 -0.45
CA SER A 167 -20.23 -17.05 -1.40
C SER A 167 -20.39 -16.33 -2.74
N GLY A 168 -20.76 -17.07 -3.79
CA GLY A 168 -21.05 -16.52 -5.12
C GLY A 168 -19.91 -15.67 -5.69
N GLU A 169 -20.25 -14.46 -6.15
CA GLU A 169 -19.34 -13.51 -6.77
C GLU A 169 -18.21 -13.05 -5.84
N ARG A 170 -18.51 -12.74 -4.58
CA ARG A 170 -17.50 -12.27 -3.60
C ARG A 170 -16.40 -13.32 -3.36
N LYS A 171 -16.76 -14.61 -3.39
CA LYS A 171 -15.80 -15.72 -3.31
C LYS A 171 -14.92 -15.81 -4.56
N ARG A 172 -15.51 -15.62 -5.74
CA ARG A 172 -14.77 -15.62 -7.02
C ARG A 172 -13.75 -14.47 -7.05
N ASP A 173 -14.18 -13.27 -6.69
CA ASP A 173 -13.31 -12.08 -6.64
C ASP A 173 -12.15 -12.27 -5.65
N PHE A 174 -12.42 -12.94 -4.52
CA PHE A 174 -11.40 -13.25 -3.54
C PHE A 174 -10.36 -14.21 -4.09
N PHE A 175 -10.78 -15.29 -4.77
CA PHE A 175 -9.83 -16.23 -5.38
C PHE A 175 -9.04 -15.59 -6.50
N GLN A 176 -9.66 -14.71 -7.29
CA GLN A 176 -8.97 -13.95 -8.32
C GLN A 176 -7.92 -13.01 -7.70
N LEU A 177 -8.26 -12.33 -6.59
CA LEU A 177 -7.28 -11.55 -5.83
C LEU A 177 -6.09 -12.41 -5.40
N LEU A 178 -6.33 -13.58 -4.80
CA LEU A 178 -5.27 -14.47 -4.35
C LEU A 178 -4.38 -14.92 -5.51
N MET A 179 -4.96 -15.38 -6.62
CA MET A 179 -4.22 -15.86 -7.79
C MET A 179 -3.38 -14.77 -8.46
N ASN A 180 -3.89 -13.53 -8.45
CA ASN A 180 -3.17 -12.38 -8.99
C ASN A 180 -2.07 -11.91 -8.04
N SER A 181 -2.20 -12.17 -6.74
CA SER A 181 -1.34 -11.55 -5.73
C SER A 181 -0.29 -12.46 -5.11
N PHE A 182 -0.48 -13.77 -5.16
CA PHE A 182 0.37 -14.73 -4.44
C PHE A 182 0.90 -15.86 -5.32
N LEU A 183 2.12 -16.27 -4.99
CA LEU A 183 2.69 -17.57 -5.29
C LEU A 183 2.73 -18.40 -4.01
N MET A 184 2.71 -19.72 -4.16
CA MET A 184 2.90 -20.68 -3.08
C MET A 184 4.16 -21.46 -3.36
N ASN A 185 5.21 -21.26 -2.55
CA ASN A 185 6.52 -21.88 -2.79
C ASN A 185 7.00 -21.70 -4.25
N ASN A 186 6.91 -20.47 -4.78
CA ASN A 186 7.18 -20.09 -6.18
C ASN A 186 6.21 -20.64 -7.24
N GLU A 187 5.20 -21.43 -6.86
CA GLU A 187 4.21 -21.94 -7.81
C GLU A 187 2.97 -21.03 -7.87
N PRO A 188 2.37 -20.84 -9.06
CA PRO A 188 1.13 -20.09 -9.19
C PRO A 188 -0.04 -20.86 -8.54
N LEU A 189 -0.87 -20.10 -7.82
CA LEU A 189 -2.12 -20.62 -7.26
C LEU A 189 -3.08 -21.07 -8.36
N LYS A 190 -3.65 -22.26 -8.20
CA LYS A 190 -4.66 -22.83 -9.10
C LYS A 190 -6.05 -22.71 -8.49
N GLU A 191 -7.02 -22.27 -9.29
CA GLU A 191 -8.40 -22.04 -8.82
C GLU A 191 -9.05 -23.30 -8.21
N ASN A 192 -8.86 -24.46 -8.86
CA ASN A 192 -9.42 -25.73 -8.37
C ASN A 192 -8.85 -26.12 -6.99
N THR A 193 -7.56 -25.88 -6.78
CA THR A 193 -6.91 -26.13 -5.48
C THR A 193 -7.45 -25.16 -4.43
N LEU A 194 -7.59 -23.87 -4.75
CA LEU A 194 -8.18 -22.88 -3.86
C LEU A 194 -9.61 -23.24 -3.45
N LYS A 195 -10.46 -23.65 -4.41
CA LYS A 195 -11.85 -24.07 -4.14
C LYS A 195 -11.90 -25.22 -3.14
N THR A 196 -11.13 -26.28 -3.39
CA THR A 196 -11.12 -27.48 -2.52
C THR A 196 -10.54 -27.16 -1.15
N SER A 197 -9.41 -26.45 -1.09
CA SER A 197 -8.76 -26.08 0.16
C SER A 197 -9.60 -25.11 1.01
N PHE A 198 -10.31 -24.18 0.38
CA PHE A 198 -11.18 -23.22 1.08
C PHE A 198 -12.38 -23.92 1.71
N SER A 199 -13.04 -24.84 0.98
CA SER A 199 -14.16 -25.61 1.52
C SER A 199 -13.72 -26.50 2.69
N ALA A 200 -12.55 -27.16 2.56
CA ALA A 200 -11.98 -27.96 3.65
C ALA A 200 -11.62 -27.09 4.87
N TRP A 201 -11.04 -25.91 4.65
CA TRP A 201 -10.72 -24.96 5.71
C TRP A 201 -11.97 -24.45 6.43
N LYS A 202 -13.05 -24.13 5.71
CA LYS A 202 -14.32 -23.65 6.29
C LYS A 202 -14.94 -24.69 7.23
N ASN A 203 -14.86 -25.98 6.89
CA ASN A 203 -15.41 -27.06 7.73
C ASN A 203 -14.50 -27.43 8.92
N ASP A 204 -13.23 -27.05 8.89
CA ASP A 204 -12.21 -27.41 9.90
C ASP A 204 -12.02 -26.34 10.99
N GLN A 205 -12.83 -25.27 11.03
CA GLN A 205 -12.59 -24.10 11.89
C GLN A 205 -12.51 -24.43 13.39
N GLU A 206 -13.27 -25.41 13.87
CA GLU A 206 -13.33 -25.76 15.29
C GLU A 206 -12.18 -26.65 15.76
N LYS A 207 -11.41 -27.24 14.83
CA LYS A 207 -10.31 -28.16 15.15
C LYS A 207 -9.15 -27.40 15.80
N ILE A 208 -8.45 -28.08 16.72
CA ILE A 208 -7.27 -27.55 17.44
C ILE A 208 -6.23 -26.97 16.48
N ASN A 209 -6.02 -27.60 15.32
CA ASN A 209 -5.08 -27.11 14.31
C ASN A 209 -5.49 -25.75 13.72
N SER A 210 -6.79 -25.52 13.49
CA SER A 210 -7.29 -24.22 13.01
C SER A 210 -7.09 -23.13 14.07
N ARG A 211 -7.35 -23.44 15.34
CA ARG A 211 -7.08 -22.51 16.46
C ARG A 211 -5.61 -22.14 16.56
N ASN A 212 -4.71 -23.11 16.40
CA ASN A 212 -3.27 -22.87 16.40
C ASN A 212 -2.82 -22.00 15.21
N GLN A 213 -3.36 -22.23 14.01
CA GLN A 213 -3.09 -21.40 12.84
C GLN A 213 -3.58 -19.96 13.04
N ARG A 214 -4.76 -19.78 13.64
CA ARG A 214 -5.30 -18.46 13.97
C ARG A 214 -4.46 -17.73 15.02
N LYS A 215 -4.01 -18.43 16.07
CA LYS A 215 -3.09 -17.88 17.06
C LYS A 215 -1.77 -17.42 16.42
N PHE A 216 -1.20 -18.25 15.55
CA PHE A 216 0.01 -17.91 14.79
C PHE A 216 -0.16 -16.64 13.96
N ILE A 217 -1.24 -16.51 13.19
CA ILE A 217 -1.53 -15.32 12.39
C ILE A 217 -1.76 -14.08 13.27
N ARG A 218 -2.49 -14.21 14.39
CA ARG A 218 -2.70 -13.08 15.32
C ARG A 218 -1.39 -12.60 15.93
N GLN A 219 -0.48 -13.50 16.24
CA GLN A 219 0.87 -13.16 16.70
C GLN A 219 1.66 -12.42 15.62
N MET A 220 1.60 -12.87 14.38
CA MET A 220 2.23 -12.18 13.25
C MET A 220 1.65 -10.76 13.06
N LEU A 221 0.33 -10.60 13.13
CA LEU A 221 -0.36 -9.31 12.98
C LEU A 221 -0.35 -8.44 14.24
N ASN A 222 0.22 -8.94 15.34
CA ASN A 222 0.23 -8.31 16.66
C ASN A 222 -1.17 -7.88 17.15
N LYS A 223 -2.15 -8.78 17.01
CA LYS A 223 -3.54 -8.63 17.48
C LYS A 223 -3.82 -9.36 18.81
N GLU A 224 -2.80 -9.54 19.65
CA GLU A 224 -2.95 -10.15 20.98
C GLU A 224 -3.64 -9.20 21.98
#